data_AF-A0A2S0RGS3-F1
#
_entry.id   AF-A0A2S0RGS3-F1
#
_cell.length_a   1.000
_cell.length_b   1.000
_cell.length_c   1.000
_cell.angle_alpha   90.00
_cell.angle_beta   90.00
_cell.angle_gamma   90.00
#
_symmetry.space_group_name_H-M   'P 1'
#
loop_
_entity.id
_entity.type
_entity.pdbx_description
1 polymer ?
#
loop_
_entity_poly.entity_id
_entity_poly.type
_entity_poly.pdbx_seq_one_letter_code
_entity_poly.pdbx_strand_id
1 'polypeptide(L)'
;MKKLLLLSFFSILSCKSKDEVAIIEMMSYEYETQNAKWFVHSYLYTSIDENGFSKNIEEIDSLKSKIYSSQINKQLITQIIDKTSAEKESYYRFKRTPGGCYFGPIFRFRITYENGKQMSFIFRNRNYKNDSKYILFKSLYDQIIKPTKKVDLDNQEFKQLNSKFEKYKAFVYHKDTLELPLPPPPPPAPKIDEVKFTQ
;
A
#
# COMPACT_ATOMS: atom_id res chain seq x y z
N MET A 1 -47.30 -39.31 2.21
CA MET A 1 -46.47 -38.68 3.27
C MET A 1 -45.04 -39.22 3.17
N LYS A 2 -44.28 -38.74 2.18
CA LYS A 2 -42.85 -39.01 1.99
C LYS A 2 -42.31 -37.82 1.18
N LYS A 3 -41.08 -37.40 1.47
CA LYS A 3 -40.31 -36.30 0.85
C LYS A 3 -40.43 -34.93 1.54
N LEU A 4 -39.80 -34.80 2.70
CA LEU A 4 -39.26 -33.52 3.19
C LEU A 4 -38.38 -33.84 4.40
N LEU A 5 -37.07 -33.98 4.19
CA LEU A 5 -35.97 -33.89 5.18
C LEU A 5 -34.77 -34.67 4.67
N LEU A 6 -34.00 -34.09 3.76
CA LEU A 6 -32.58 -34.45 3.52
C LEU A 6 -31.98 -33.44 2.52
N LEU A 7 -31.98 -32.16 2.92
CA LEU A 7 -31.33 -31.08 2.17
C LEU A 7 -30.57 -30.16 3.15
N SER A 8 -29.92 -30.78 4.14
CA SER A 8 -29.17 -30.09 5.19
C SER A 8 -27.84 -30.78 5.50
N PHE A 9 -27.15 -31.32 4.49
CA PHE A 9 -25.88 -32.05 4.68
C PHE A 9 -24.72 -31.64 3.74
N PHE A 10 -24.81 -30.46 3.10
CA PHE A 10 -23.67 -29.90 2.33
C PHE A 10 -23.38 -28.43 2.65
N SER A 11 -23.79 -27.97 3.82
CA SER A 11 -23.14 -26.83 4.49
C SER A 11 -22.09 -27.43 5.43
N ILE A 12 -21.01 -26.71 5.73
CA ILE A 12 -19.94 -27.08 6.70
C ILE A 12 -18.85 -28.11 6.32
N LEU A 13 -18.43 -28.19 5.06
CA LEU A 13 -16.98 -28.19 4.79
C LEU A 13 -16.55 -26.76 4.43
N SER A 14 -16.75 -25.83 5.36
CA SER A 14 -15.99 -24.57 5.35
C SER A 14 -14.58 -24.91 5.80
N CYS A 15 -13.85 -25.62 4.92
CA CYS A 15 -12.41 -25.59 4.96
C CYS A 15 -12.07 -24.11 4.83
N LYS A 16 -11.65 -23.48 5.93
CA LYS A 16 -11.07 -22.14 5.87
C LYS A 16 -9.94 -22.27 4.87
N SER A 17 -10.17 -21.84 3.62
CA SER A 17 -9.06 -21.60 2.70
C SER A 17 -8.15 -20.68 3.48
N LYS A 18 -6.93 -21.12 3.77
CA LYS A 18 -5.93 -20.24 4.36
C LYS A 18 -5.92 -19.02 3.45
N ASP A 19 -6.03 -17.82 4.03
CA ASP A 19 -6.04 -16.57 3.27
C ASP A 19 -4.66 -16.48 2.58
N GLU A 20 -4.53 -17.06 1.39
CA GLU A 20 -3.32 -17.04 0.59
C GLU A 20 -3.18 -15.63 -0.01
N VAL A 21 -1.98 -15.07 0.09
CA VAL A 21 -1.68 -13.76 -0.48
C VAL A 21 -1.24 -13.94 -1.91
N ALA A 22 -1.90 -13.21 -2.82
CA ALA A 22 -1.50 -13.14 -4.21
C ALA A 22 -0.34 -12.17 -4.40
N ILE A 23 -0.39 -11.01 -3.72
CA ILE A 23 0.62 -9.96 -3.88
C ILE A 23 0.62 -9.00 -2.69
N ILE A 24 1.82 -8.58 -2.30
CA ILE A 24 2.05 -7.43 -1.43
C ILE A 24 2.67 -6.32 -2.26
N GLU A 25 2.00 -5.17 -2.33
CA GLU A 25 2.51 -3.96 -2.96
C GLU A 25 2.82 -2.92 -1.90
N MET A 26 3.88 -2.16 -2.13
CA MET A 26 4.23 -1.03 -1.28
C MET A 26 4.79 0.11 -2.12
N MET A 27 4.41 1.33 -1.74
CA MET A 27 4.97 2.56 -2.32
C MET A 27 5.41 3.49 -1.21
N SER A 28 6.63 4.01 -1.34
CA SER A 28 7.14 5.13 -0.57
C SER A 28 7.00 6.40 -1.40
N TYR A 29 6.44 7.45 -0.82
CA TYR A 29 6.20 8.70 -1.51
C TYR A 29 6.08 9.87 -0.53
N GLU A 30 6.13 11.09 -1.05
CA GLU A 30 5.71 12.27 -0.31
C GLU A 30 4.83 13.19 -1.16
N TYR A 31 4.19 14.13 -0.49
CA TYR A 31 3.43 15.18 -1.15
C TYR A 31 4.32 16.41 -1.33
N GLU A 32 4.54 16.79 -2.58
CA GLU A 32 5.24 18.01 -2.96
C GLU A 32 4.25 19.07 -3.46
N THR A 33 4.58 20.35 -3.26
CA THR A 33 3.85 21.46 -3.88
C THR A 33 4.63 22.03 -5.05
N GLN A 34 4.02 22.07 -6.24
CA GLN A 34 4.54 22.83 -7.38
C GLN A 34 3.42 23.70 -7.94
N ASN A 35 3.67 25.00 -8.18
CA ASN A 35 2.68 25.94 -8.72
C ASN A 35 1.32 25.87 -8.01
N ALA A 36 1.36 25.90 -6.69
CA ALA A 36 0.20 25.79 -5.82
C ALA A 36 -0.63 24.49 -5.89
N LYS A 37 -0.12 23.43 -6.54
CA LYS A 37 -0.76 22.12 -6.68
C LYS A 37 0.04 21.05 -5.94
N TRP A 38 -0.67 20.13 -5.31
CA TRP A 38 -0.07 18.98 -4.63
C TRP A 38 0.16 17.85 -5.61
N PHE A 39 1.38 17.33 -5.63
CA PHE A 39 1.79 16.18 -6.43
C PHE A 39 2.36 15.11 -5.51
N VAL A 40 2.22 13.84 -5.89
CA VAL A 40 2.92 12.76 -5.20
C VAL A 40 4.23 12.51 -5.93
N HIS A 41 5.33 12.67 -5.20
CA HIS A 41 6.64 12.20 -5.62
C HIS A 41 6.82 10.78 -5.09
N SER A 42 6.84 9.79 -5.97
CA SER A 42 7.06 8.39 -5.60
C SER A 42 8.55 8.09 -5.59
N TYR A 43 9.07 7.57 -4.48
CA TYR A 43 10.50 7.21 -4.37
C TYR A 43 10.76 5.76 -4.70
N LEU A 44 9.84 4.90 -4.29
CA LEU A 44 9.99 3.46 -4.36
C LEU A 44 8.63 2.84 -4.57
N TYR A 45 8.55 1.91 -5.51
CA TYR A 45 7.47 0.95 -5.64
C TYR A 45 8.05 -0.46 -5.55
N THR A 46 7.36 -1.34 -4.84
CA THR A 46 7.70 -2.76 -4.77
C THR A 46 6.46 -3.62 -4.95
N SER A 47 6.65 -4.74 -5.63
CA SER A 47 5.69 -5.82 -5.78
C SER A 47 6.36 -7.09 -5.27
N ILE A 48 5.75 -7.76 -4.30
CA ILE A 48 6.27 -8.96 -3.65
C ILE A 48 5.24 -10.08 -3.80
N ASP A 49 5.67 -11.23 -4.28
CA ASP A 49 4.83 -12.43 -4.40
C ASP A 49 4.77 -13.24 -3.09
N GLU A 50 3.99 -14.31 -3.08
CA GLU A 50 3.80 -15.21 -1.93
C GLU A 50 5.08 -15.92 -1.49
N ASN A 51 6.07 -16.02 -2.39
CA ASN A 51 7.37 -16.65 -2.13
C ASN A 51 8.41 -15.64 -1.64
N GLY A 52 8.05 -14.35 -1.55
CA GLY A 52 8.93 -13.29 -1.11
C GLY A 52 9.85 -12.75 -2.20
N PHE A 53 9.67 -13.13 -3.48
CA PHE A 53 10.41 -12.48 -4.55
C PHE A 53 9.83 -11.09 -4.79
N SER A 54 10.70 -10.09 -4.72
CA SER A 54 10.33 -8.70 -4.95
C SER A 54 10.87 -8.18 -6.28
N LYS A 55 10.08 -7.34 -6.96
CA LYS A 55 10.52 -6.47 -8.04
C LYS A 55 10.30 -5.01 -7.60
N ASN A 56 11.35 -4.21 -7.67
CA ASN A 56 11.37 -2.84 -7.14
C ASN A 56 11.66 -1.84 -8.26
N ILE A 57 10.93 -0.74 -8.27
CA ILE A 57 11.24 0.46 -9.05
C ILE A 57 11.60 1.55 -8.05
N GLU A 58 12.82 2.05 -8.12
CA GLU A 58 13.26 3.24 -7.39
C GLU A 58 13.37 4.41 -8.37
N GLU A 59 12.57 5.45 -8.15
CA GLU A 59 12.61 6.68 -8.97
C GLU A 59 13.78 7.54 -8.47
N ILE A 60 14.65 7.94 -9.39
CA ILE A 60 15.85 8.75 -9.08
C ILE A 60 15.63 10.18 -9.55
N ASP A 61 15.01 10.34 -10.71
CA ASP A 61 14.53 11.58 -11.29
C ASP A 61 13.38 11.26 -12.27
N SER A 62 12.73 12.29 -12.81
CA SER A 62 11.57 12.15 -13.71
C SER A 62 11.84 11.36 -15.00
N LEU A 63 13.11 11.07 -15.31
CA LEU A 63 13.54 10.39 -16.54
C LEU A 63 14.27 9.07 -16.26
N LYS A 64 14.60 8.76 -15.00
CA LYS A 64 15.43 7.61 -14.63
C LYS A 64 14.86 6.86 -13.44
N SER A 65 14.73 5.55 -13.63
CA SER A 65 14.42 4.62 -12.55
C SER A 65 15.47 3.52 -12.47
N LYS A 66 15.82 3.11 -11.25
CA LYS A 66 16.57 1.89 -10.98
C LYS A 66 15.61 0.74 -10.74
N ILE A 67 15.97 -0.43 -11.25
CA ILE A 67 15.21 -1.65 -11.04
C ILE A 67 16.12 -2.68 -10.39
N TYR A 68 15.61 -3.29 -9.34
CA TYR A 68 16.31 -4.34 -8.62
C TYR A 68 15.32 -5.34 -8.05
N SER A 69 15.83 -6.54 -7.77
CA SER A 69 15.08 -7.57 -7.08
C SER A 69 15.66 -7.82 -5.70
N SER A 70 14.78 -8.23 -4.80
CA SER A 70 15.18 -8.78 -3.51
C SER A 70 14.41 -10.02 -3.13
N GLN A 71 15.07 -10.85 -2.31
CA GLN A 71 14.43 -11.98 -1.67
C GLN A 71 14.06 -11.57 -0.26
N ILE A 72 12.77 -11.41 -0.02
CA ILE A 72 12.23 -11.21 1.32
C ILE A 72 12.18 -12.57 2.03
N ASN A 73 12.50 -12.56 3.31
CA ASN A 73 12.41 -13.73 4.16
C ASN A 73 10.97 -14.28 4.16
N LYS A 74 10.79 -15.54 3.72
CA LYS A 74 9.48 -16.20 3.63
C LYS A 74 8.75 -16.30 4.97
N GLN A 75 9.48 -16.43 6.08
CA GLN A 75 8.90 -16.41 7.43
C GLN A 75 8.29 -15.04 7.74
N LEU A 76 8.93 -13.93 7.33
CA LEU A 76 8.37 -12.60 7.47
C LEU A 76 7.08 -12.44 6.64
N ILE A 77 7.08 -12.93 5.39
CA ILE A 77 5.88 -12.94 4.55
C ILE A 77 4.76 -13.72 5.25
N THR A 78 5.05 -14.90 5.77
CA THR A 78 4.08 -15.73 6.51
C THR A 78 3.52 -14.99 7.73
N GLN A 79 4.37 -14.35 8.52
CA GLN A 79 3.94 -13.55 9.68
C GLN A 79 3.06 -12.37 9.29
N ILE A 80 3.35 -11.70 8.16
CA ILE A 80 2.51 -10.63 7.64
C ILE A 80 1.14 -11.21 7.27
N ILE A 81 1.10 -12.29 6.49
CA ILE A 81 -0.15 -12.96 6.06
C ILE A 81 -1.00 -13.36 7.27
N ASP A 82 -0.40 -14.03 8.25
CA ASP A 82 -1.11 -14.48 9.45
C ASP A 82 -1.65 -13.29 10.24
N LYS A 83 -0.88 -12.20 10.36
CA LYS A 83 -1.34 -10.99 11.04
C LYS A 83 -2.45 -10.28 10.27
N THR A 84 -2.33 -10.12 8.96
CA THR A 84 -3.27 -9.32 8.17
C THR A 84 -4.52 -10.08 7.76
N SER A 85 -4.49 -11.41 7.77
CA SER A 85 -5.69 -12.23 7.57
C SER A 85 -6.66 -12.11 8.75
N ALA A 86 -6.12 -11.99 9.97
CA ALA A 86 -6.88 -11.87 11.21
C ALA A 86 -7.37 -10.43 11.52
N GLU A 87 -6.65 -9.42 11.05
CA GLU A 87 -6.93 -8.02 11.39
C GLU A 87 -7.81 -7.32 10.34
N LYS A 88 -8.40 -6.19 10.74
CA LYS A 88 -9.09 -5.26 9.82
C LYS A 88 -8.21 -4.06 9.52
N GLU A 89 -8.41 -3.39 8.39
CA GLU A 89 -7.70 -2.13 8.06
C GLU A 89 -7.76 -1.08 9.18
N SER A 90 -8.87 -1.05 9.93
CA SER A 90 -9.05 -0.14 11.06
C SER A 90 -8.01 -0.30 12.17
N TYR A 91 -7.42 -1.49 12.33
CA TYR A 91 -6.32 -1.74 13.28
C TYR A 91 -5.09 -0.86 12.97
N TYR A 92 -4.84 -0.61 11.69
CA TYR A 92 -3.72 0.19 11.19
C TYR A 92 -4.06 1.67 11.00
N ARG A 93 -5.29 2.10 11.30
CA ARG A 93 -5.63 3.53 11.22
C ARG A 93 -4.84 4.35 12.23
N PHE A 94 -4.44 5.54 11.82
CA PHE A 94 -3.86 6.51 12.73
C PHE A 94 -4.95 7.14 13.59
N LYS A 95 -4.62 7.39 14.86
CA LYS A 95 -5.34 8.43 15.61
C LYS A 95 -4.99 9.77 14.97
N ARG A 96 -5.98 10.48 14.45
CA ARG A 96 -5.78 11.83 13.91
C ARG A 96 -5.25 12.71 15.03
N THR A 97 -4.05 13.25 14.86
CA THR A 97 -3.51 14.29 15.74
C THR A 97 -3.96 15.63 15.16
N PRO A 98 -4.76 16.43 15.88
CA PRO A 98 -5.14 17.76 15.41
C PRO A 98 -3.91 18.60 15.10
N GLY A 99 -3.91 19.33 13.98
CA GLY A 99 -2.90 20.34 13.65
C GLY A 99 -1.56 19.86 13.08
N GLY A 100 -1.34 18.54 12.93
CA GLY A 100 -0.08 18.01 12.40
C GLY A 100 -0.10 17.78 10.89
N CYS A 101 0.48 18.69 10.10
CA CYS A 101 0.90 18.37 8.73
C CYS A 101 2.18 17.53 8.79
N TYR A 102 2.13 16.31 8.26
CA TYR A 102 3.31 15.44 8.19
C TYR A 102 3.95 15.60 6.82
N PHE A 103 5.18 16.09 6.80
CA PHE A 103 5.97 16.39 5.59
C PHE A 103 7.08 15.36 5.35
N GLY A 104 6.93 14.12 5.86
CA GLY A 104 7.92 13.06 5.64
C GLY A 104 7.42 11.99 4.67
N PRO A 105 8.25 10.96 4.42
CA PRO A 105 7.85 9.86 3.55
C PRO A 105 6.67 9.10 4.14
N ILE A 106 5.71 8.82 3.27
CA ILE A 106 4.52 8.03 3.49
C ILE A 106 4.75 6.68 2.82
N PHE A 107 4.49 5.60 3.55
CA PHE A 107 4.58 4.25 3.05
C PHE A 107 3.17 3.67 2.99
N ARG A 108 2.63 3.44 1.79
CA ARG A 108 1.33 2.77 1.64
C ARG A 108 1.53 1.32 1.24
N PHE A 109 0.98 0.43 2.05
CA PHE A 109 0.93 -1.00 1.78
C PHE A 109 -0.45 -1.39 1.22
N ARG A 110 -0.46 -2.37 0.33
CA ARG A 110 -1.65 -3.10 -0.09
C ARG A 110 -1.30 -4.57 -0.14
N ILE A 111 -2.12 -5.38 0.50
CA ILE A 111 -2.03 -6.84 0.49
C ILE A 111 -3.30 -7.33 -0.17
N THR A 112 -3.14 -8.04 -1.28
CA THR A 112 -4.23 -8.66 -2.02
C THR A 112 -4.17 -10.16 -1.81
N TYR A 113 -5.29 -10.74 -1.39
CA TYR A 113 -5.43 -12.18 -1.20
C TYR A 113 -6.02 -12.83 -2.44
N GLU A 114 -5.78 -14.13 -2.62
CA GLU A 114 -6.30 -14.93 -3.74
C GLU A 114 -7.84 -14.91 -3.80
N ASN A 115 -8.50 -14.79 -2.65
CA ASN A 115 -9.95 -14.66 -2.57
C ASN A 115 -10.49 -13.26 -2.91
N GLY A 116 -9.63 -12.34 -3.37
CA GLY A 116 -9.97 -10.96 -3.72
C GLY A 116 -10.11 -10.00 -2.54
N LYS A 117 -10.00 -10.48 -1.29
CA LYS A 117 -9.88 -9.60 -0.11
C LYS A 117 -8.67 -8.69 -0.29
N GLN A 118 -8.79 -7.45 0.18
CA GLN A 118 -7.69 -6.50 0.20
C GLN A 118 -7.56 -5.88 1.58
N MET A 119 -6.31 -5.65 1.99
CA MET A 119 -5.98 -4.82 3.14
C MET A 119 -5.01 -3.74 2.68
N SER A 120 -5.36 -2.47 2.90
CA SER A 120 -4.48 -1.34 2.68
C SER A 120 -4.42 -0.43 3.88
N PHE A 121 -3.22 0.07 4.16
CA PHE A 121 -2.99 1.02 5.24
C PHE A 121 -1.73 1.83 4.96
N ILE A 122 -1.61 2.93 5.70
CA ILE A 122 -0.45 3.78 5.67
C ILE A 122 0.42 3.52 6.91
N PHE A 123 1.71 3.56 6.68
CA PHE A 123 2.78 3.62 7.67
C PHE A 123 3.57 4.92 7.44
N ARG A 124 3.95 5.64 8.50
CA ARG A 124 4.75 6.89 8.41
C ARG A 124 6.03 6.73 9.22
N ASN A 125 7.08 7.49 8.88
CA ASN A 125 8.38 7.43 9.58
C ASN A 125 8.25 7.65 11.10
N ARG A 126 7.32 8.52 11.56
CA ARG A 126 7.05 8.69 13.01
C ARG A 126 6.66 7.38 13.73
N ASN A 127 6.11 6.42 13.02
CA ASN A 127 5.72 5.11 13.54
C ASN A 127 6.88 4.10 13.56
N TYR A 128 7.98 4.42 12.89
CA TYR A 128 9.12 3.53 12.70
C TYR A 128 9.85 3.16 13.99
N LYS A 129 9.78 4.00 15.04
CA LYS A 129 10.45 3.75 16.32
C LYS A 129 9.52 3.31 17.46
N ASN A 130 8.23 3.65 17.41
CA ASN A 130 7.42 3.72 18.63
C ASN A 130 6.13 2.87 18.62
N ASP A 131 5.77 2.20 17.52
CA ASP A 131 4.51 1.48 17.42
C ASP A 131 4.70 0.02 17.00
N SER A 132 4.50 -0.90 17.95
CA SER A 132 4.69 -2.34 17.77
C SER A 132 3.79 -2.93 16.70
N LYS A 133 2.65 -2.29 16.40
CA LYS A 133 1.70 -2.81 15.40
C LYS A 133 2.26 -2.79 13.96
N TYR A 134 3.30 -1.99 13.70
CA TYR A 134 3.94 -1.89 12.39
C TYR A 134 5.28 -2.62 12.29
N ILE A 135 5.70 -3.37 13.32
CA ILE A 135 7.05 -3.97 13.36
C ILE A 135 7.35 -4.88 12.16
N LEU A 136 6.38 -5.69 11.73
CA LEU A 136 6.54 -6.58 10.56
C LEU A 136 6.73 -5.77 9.27
N PHE A 137 5.99 -4.69 9.09
CA PHE A 137 6.08 -3.83 7.90
C PHE A 137 7.35 -2.99 7.87
N LYS A 138 7.85 -2.62 9.04
CA LYS A 138 9.18 -2.04 9.17
C LYS A 138 10.25 -3.04 8.73
N SER A 139 10.22 -4.26 9.26
CA SER A 139 11.17 -5.31 8.86
C SER A 139 11.07 -5.63 7.36
N LEU A 140 9.87 -5.54 6.78
CA LEU A 140 9.66 -5.70 5.35
C LEU A 140 10.34 -4.59 4.57
N TYR A 141 10.08 -3.33 4.93
CA TYR A 141 10.72 -2.17 4.30
C TYR A 141 12.26 -2.27 4.39
N ASP A 142 12.80 -2.63 5.55
CA ASP A 142 14.25 -2.78 5.75
C ASP A 142 14.88 -3.87 4.87
N GLN A 143 14.13 -4.89 4.47
CA GLN A 143 14.57 -5.91 3.52
C GLN A 143 14.40 -5.45 2.07
N ILE A 144 13.40 -4.63 1.76
CA ILE A 144 13.19 -4.06 0.44
C ILE A 144 14.35 -3.10 0.09
N ILE A 145 14.69 -2.17 0.98
CA ILE A 145 15.68 -1.12 0.70
C ILE A 145 17.13 -1.61 0.71
N LYS A 146 17.39 -2.86 1.10
CA LYS A 146 18.71 -3.49 1.01
C LYS A 146 18.83 -4.12 -0.37
N PRO A 147 19.44 -3.44 -1.36
CA PRO A 147 19.42 -3.92 -2.74
C PRO A 147 20.30 -5.16 -2.84
N THR A 148 19.72 -6.30 -3.21
CA THR A 148 20.45 -7.56 -3.36
C THR A 148 21.03 -7.74 -4.75
N LYS A 149 20.34 -7.27 -5.80
CA LYS A 149 20.80 -7.42 -7.19
C LYS A 149 20.13 -6.41 -8.11
N LYS A 150 20.93 -5.61 -8.83
CA LYS A 150 20.41 -4.82 -9.96
C LYS A 150 19.92 -5.79 -11.04
N VAL A 151 18.75 -5.54 -11.60
CA VAL A 151 18.17 -6.37 -12.65
C VAL A 151 18.06 -5.54 -13.91
N ASP A 152 18.68 -6.00 -14.99
CA ASP A 152 18.37 -5.52 -16.32
C ASP A 152 17.14 -6.30 -16.79
N LEU A 153 15.97 -5.64 -16.76
CA LEU A 153 14.74 -6.21 -17.29
C LEU A 153 14.72 -6.06 -18.81
N ASP A 154 14.12 -7.03 -19.49
CA ASP A 154 13.76 -6.83 -20.88
C ASP A 154 12.64 -5.77 -21.02
N ASN A 155 12.42 -5.29 -22.26
CA ASN A 155 11.44 -4.26 -22.55
C ASN A 155 10.00 -4.65 -22.17
N GLN A 156 9.65 -5.93 -22.20
CA GLN A 156 8.30 -6.40 -21.89
C GLN A 156 8.08 -6.47 -20.38
N GLU A 157 9.03 -7.03 -19.64
CA GLU A 157 9.00 -7.07 -18.18
C GLU A 157 9.00 -5.66 -17.58
N PHE A 158 9.80 -4.75 -18.15
CA PHE A 158 9.79 -3.34 -17.76
C PHE A 158 8.40 -2.72 -17.93
N LYS A 159 7.78 -2.88 -19.12
CA LYS A 159 6.43 -2.38 -19.39
C LYS A 159 5.39 -2.93 -18.42
N GLN A 160 5.48 -4.22 -18.09
CA GLN A 160 4.58 -4.87 -17.14
C GLN A 160 4.75 -4.30 -15.73
N LEU A 161 5.99 -4.16 -15.25
CA LEU A 161 6.27 -3.61 -13.93
C LEU A 161 5.84 -2.14 -13.84
N ASN A 162 6.12 -1.34 -14.87
CA ASN A 162 5.69 0.05 -14.94
C ASN A 162 4.16 0.18 -14.98
N SER A 163 3.47 -0.70 -15.73
CA SER A 163 2.00 -0.73 -15.73
C SER A 163 1.43 -1.06 -14.35
N LYS A 164 2.04 -1.99 -13.60
CA LYS A 164 1.66 -2.27 -12.21
C LYS A 164 1.88 -1.05 -11.31
N PHE A 165 3.04 -0.41 -11.43
CA PHE A 165 3.36 0.81 -10.68
C PHE A 165 2.34 1.92 -10.92
N GLU A 166 2.01 2.25 -12.18
CA GLU A 166 1.03 3.30 -12.50
C GLU A 166 -0.38 2.98 -11.96
N LYS A 167 -0.80 1.71 -12.03
CA LYS A 167 -2.07 1.27 -11.42
C LYS A 167 -2.04 1.40 -9.90
N TYR A 168 -0.92 1.07 -9.26
CA TYR A 168 -0.77 1.21 -7.82
C TYR A 168 -0.74 2.68 -7.39
N LYS A 169 -0.05 3.52 -8.15
CA LYS A 169 -0.01 4.98 -7.97
C LYS A 169 -1.42 5.55 -8.02
N ALA A 170 -2.21 5.26 -9.06
CA ALA A 170 -3.59 5.70 -9.14
C ALA A 170 -4.45 5.25 -7.94
N PHE A 171 -4.27 3.99 -7.49
CA PHE A 171 -4.92 3.48 -6.28
C PHE A 171 -4.55 4.27 -5.02
N VAL A 172 -3.26 4.54 -4.80
CA VAL A 172 -2.76 5.30 -3.65
C VAL A 172 -3.38 6.68 -3.60
N TYR A 173 -3.39 7.38 -4.74
CA TYR A 173 -3.96 8.73 -4.83
C TYR A 173 -5.46 8.72 -4.48
N HIS A 174 -6.22 7.78 -5.07
CA HIS A 174 -7.65 7.68 -4.78
C HIS A 174 -7.92 7.33 -3.31
N LYS A 175 -7.12 6.46 -2.70
CA LYS A 175 -7.30 6.10 -1.29
C LYS A 175 -6.93 7.23 -0.34
N ASP A 176 -5.84 7.93 -0.62
CA ASP A 176 -5.37 9.00 0.26
C ASP A 176 -6.27 10.21 0.24
N THR A 177 -6.88 10.57 -0.90
CA THR A 177 -7.87 11.66 -0.96
C THR A 177 -9.08 11.41 -0.07
N LEU A 178 -9.38 10.15 0.24
CA LEU A 178 -10.47 9.75 1.15
C LEU A 178 -10.02 9.66 2.62
N GLU A 179 -8.75 9.34 2.88
CA GLU A 179 -8.27 8.97 4.22
C GLU A 179 -7.42 10.06 4.89
N LEU A 180 -6.60 10.76 4.11
CA LEU A 180 -5.68 11.79 4.60
C LEU A 180 -6.37 13.16 4.59
N PRO A 181 -6.11 14.01 5.60
CA PRO A 181 -6.50 15.41 5.50
C PRO A 181 -5.81 16.00 4.26
N LEU A 182 -6.56 16.72 3.43
CA LEU A 182 -5.95 17.48 2.35
C LEU A 182 -4.88 18.38 2.95
N PRO A 183 -3.65 18.36 2.42
CA PRO A 183 -2.63 19.28 2.87
C PRO A 183 -3.12 20.72 2.60
N PRO A 184 -2.83 21.68 3.48
CA PRO A 184 -3.36 23.04 3.37
C PRO A 184 -2.96 23.65 2.02
N PRO A 185 -3.80 24.52 1.43
CA PRO A 185 -3.41 25.20 0.20
C PRO A 185 -2.12 25.98 0.45
N PRO A 186 -1.17 25.95 -0.50
CA PRO A 186 0.06 26.70 -0.37
C PRO A 186 -0.24 28.21 -0.29
N PRO A 187 0.49 28.97 0.54
CA PRO A 187 0.27 30.39 0.69
C PRO A 187 0.63 31.17 -0.58
N PRO A 188 -0.11 32.24 -0.92
CA PRO A 188 -1.30 32.73 -0.23
C PRO A 188 -2.51 31.83 -0.52
N ALA A 189 -3.29 31.51 0.53
CA ALA A 189 -4.52 30.76 0.35
C ALA A 189 -5.41 31.51 -0.66
N PRO A 190 -5.99 30.80 -1.65
CA PRO A 190 -6.92 31.44 -2.58
C PRO A 190 -8.04 32.11 -1.77
N LYS A 191 -8.40 33.35 -2.12
CA LYS A 191 -9.58 33.99 -1.54
C LYS A 191 -10.74 33.03 -1.78
N ILE A 192 -11.33 32.52 -0.71
CA ILE A 192 -12.52 31.68 -0.80
C ILE A 192 -13.58 32.60 -1.38
N ASP A 193 -13.83 32.51 -2.68
CA ASP A 193 -15.03 33.10 -3.25
C ASP A 193 -16.19 32.48 -2.47
N GLU A 194 -16.89 33.30 -1.71
CA GLU A 194 -18.08 32.89 -0.97
C GLU A 194 -18.98 32.15 -1.96
N VAL A 195 -19.10 30.83 -1.81
CA VAL A 195 -20.10 30.06 -2.53
C VAL A 195 -21.45 30.53 -1.99
N LYS A 196 -22.00 31.57 -2.63
CA LYS A 196 -23.36 32.00 -2.40
C LYS A 196 -24.27 30.96 -2.99
N PHE A 197 -24.85 30.12 -2.14
CA PHE A 197 -26.01 29.35 -2.51
C PHE A 197 -27.15 30.35 -2.75
N THR A 198 -27.47 30.60 -4.01
CA THR A 198 -28.71 31.29 -4.37
C THR A 198 -29.86 30.36 -4.03
N GLN A 199 -30.75 30.84 -3.13
CA GLN A 199 -32.03 30.21 -2.83
C GLN A 199 -32.96 30.26 -4.05
#